data_AF-A0AAW9NKB5-F1
#
_entry.id   AF-A0AAW9NKB5-F1
#
_cell.length_a   1.000
_cell.length_b   1.000
_cell.length_c   1.000
_cell.angle_alpha   90.00
_cell.angle_beta   90.00
_cell.angle_gamma   90.00
#
_symmetry.space_group_name_H-M   'P 1'
#
loop_
_entity.id
_entity.type
_entity.pdbx_description
1 polymer ?
#
loop_
_entity_poly.entity_id
_entity_poly.type
_entity_poly.pdbx_seq_one_letter_code
_entity_poly.pdbx_strand_id
1 'polypeptide(L)'
;MLIEGKHNCQDCNNDFEWYYQVPQHYDGVLRAHVLPKNKVAISANTRNEDRTPINVSAYCPSDECGYPNTFDVDYGKIKITK
;
A
#
# COMPACT_ATOMS: atom_id res chain seq x y z
N MET A 1 0.67 -2.24 12.41
CA MET A 1 1.74 -2.08 11.40
C MET A 1 1.18 -1.56 10.08
N LEU A 2 1.65 -0.37 9.72
CA LEU A 2 1.38 0.34 8.48
C LEU A 2 2.65 0.35 7.63
N ILE A 3 2.52 -0.04 6.37
CA ILE A 3 3.58 0.02 5.36
C ILE A 3 3.22 1.13 4.38
N GLU A 4 4.18 1.99 4.08
CA GLU A 4 4.02 3.12 3.17
C GLU A 4 5.12 3.09 2.12
N GLY A 5 4.81 3.48 0.89
CA GLY A 5 5.80 3.53 -0.19
C GLY A 5 5.41 4.51 -1.29
N LYS A 6 6.22 4.52 -2.35
CA LYS A 6 5.99 5.30 -3.57
C LYS A 6 6.00 4.36 -4.77
N HIS A 7 5.22 4.69 -5.79
CA HIS A 7 5.23 3.99 -7.07
C HIS A 7 5.06 5.00 -8.20
N ASN A 8 5.75 4.75 -9.31
CA ASN A 8 5.58 5.52 -10.54
C ASN A 8 4.50 4.84 -11.38
N CYS A 9 3.46 5.57 -11.78
CA CYS A 9 2.37 4.98 -12.55
C CYS A 9 2.84 4.49 -13.93
N GLN A 10 2.48 3.25 -14.28
CA GLN A 10 2.84 2.57 -15.53
C GLN A 10 2.29 3.24 -16.81
N ASP A 11 1.33 4.16 -16.68
CA ASP A 11 0.69 4.85 -17.81
C ASP A 11 1.12 6.32 -17.90
N CYS A 12 0.76 7.15 -16.90
CA CYS A 12 1.04 8.58 -16.93
C CYS A 12 2.44 8.97 -16.44
N ASN A 13 3.24 8.01 -15.93
CA ASN A 13 4.55 8.24 -15.32
C ASN A 13 4.55 9.23 -14.14
N ASN A 14 3.39 9.52 -13.52
CA ASN A 14 3.33 10.31 -12.30
C ASN A 14 3.56 9.43 -11.07
N ASP A 15 4.30 9.96 -10.10
CA ASP A 15 4.54 9.30 -8.84
C ASP A 15 3.33 9.45 -7.92
N PHE A 16 2.96 8.35 -7.24
CA PHE A 16 1.97 8.39 -6.18
C PHE A 16 2.48 7.68 -4.93
N GLU A 17 2.06 8.20 -3.78
CA GLU A 17 2.30 7.58 -2.49
C GLU A 17 1.20 6.57 -2.17
N TRP A 18 1.58 5.45 -1.56
CA TRP A 18 0.66 4.37 -1.24
C TRP A 18 0.84 3.89 0.19
N TYR A 19 -0.20 3.22 0.72
CA TYR A 19 -0.15 2.58 2.02
C TYR A 19 -0.84 1.21 2.03
N TYR A 20 -0.37 0.36 2.95
CA TYR A 20 -0.96 -0.94 3.27
C TYR A 20 -0.99 -1.16 4.77
N GLN A 21 -2.16 -1.51 5.31
CA GLN A 21 -2.31 -1.88 6.70
C GLN A 21 -2.21 -3.41 6.82
N VAL A 22 -1.19 -3.89 7.54
CA VAL A 22 -0.99 -5.33 7.73
C VAL A 22 -2.05 -5.87 8.69
N PRO A 23 -2.90 -6.83 8.26
CA PRO A 23 -3.99 -7.34 9.09
C PRO A 23 -3.46 -8.01 10.36
N GLN A 24 -3.78 -7.45 11.52
CA GLN A 24 -3.44 -8.04 12.81
C GLN A 24 -4.45 -9.13 13.19
N HIS A 25 -4.05 -10.10 14.01
CA HIS A 25 -5.00 -11.00 14.65
C HIS A 25 -5.93 -10.20 15.56
N TYR A 26 -7.23 -10.50 15.49
CA TYR A 26 -8.23 -9.89 16.35
C TYR A 26 -8.09 -10.47 17.77
N ASP A 27 -7.57 -9.67 18.68
CA ASP A 27 -7.41 -9.98 20.11
C ASP A 27 -8.58 -9.46 20.96
N GLY A 28 -9.63 -8.93 20.32
CA GLY A 28 -10.80 -8.34 21.00
C GLY A 28 -10.74 -6.82 21.13
N VAL A 29 -9.62 -6.17 20.79
CA VAL A 29 -9.50 -4.69 20.77
C VAL A 29 -9.24 -4.22 19.34
N LEU A 30 -10.17 -3.45 18.78
CA LEU A 30 -9.97 -2.79 17.49
C LEU A 30 -8.95 -1.65 17.66
N ARG A 31 -7.69 -1.88 17.29
CA ARG A 31 -6.71 -0.80 17.14
C ARG A 31 -7.07 0.04 15.92
N ALA A 32 -7.62 1.23 16.15
CA ALA A 32 -7.82 2.21 15.10
C ALA A 32 -6.44 2.71 14.63
N HIS A 33 -6.08 2.41 13.38
CA HIS A 33 -4.91 3.01 12.75
C HIS A 33 -5.32 4.32 12.07
N VAL A 34 -4.56 5.39 12.30
CA VAL A 34 -4.74 6.64 11.56
C VAL A 34 -4.31 6.39 10.12
N LEU A 35 -5.26 6.46 9.20
CA LEU A 35 -4.97 6.32 7.77
C LEU A 35 -4.22 7.56 7.28
N PRO A 36 -3.11 7.38 6.55
CA PRO A 36 -2.36 8.51 6.01
C PRO A 36 -3.19 9.25 4.96
N LYS A 37 -3.29 10.57 5.10
CA LYS A 37 -3.95 11.44 4.11
C LYS A 37 -3.11 11.50 2.83
N ASN A 38 -3.76 11.65 1.69
CA ASN A 38 -3.15 11.79 0.36
C ASN A 38 -2.33 10.58 -0.11
N LYS A 39 -2.57 9.40 0.47
CA LYS A 39 -1.96 8.15 0.02
C LYS A 39 -3.03 7.19 -0.48
N VAL A 40 -2.70 6.44 -1.52
CA VAL A 40 -3.58 5.44 -2.10
C VAL A 40 -3.53 4.16 -1.27
N ALA A 41 -4.70 3.65 -0.90
CA ALA A 41 -4.80 2.31 -0.30
C ALA A 41 -4.55 1.25 -1.37
N ILE A 42 -3.67 0.30 -1.09
CA ILE A 42 -3.39 -0.80 -2.02
C ILE A 42 -4.07 -2.10 -1.57
N SER A 43 -4.31 -2.98 -2.55
CA SER A 43 -4.74 -4.34 -2.31
C SER A 43 -3.56 -5.29 -2.50
N ALA A 44 -3.34 -6.21 -1.57
CA ALA A 44 -2.31 -7.23 -1.71
C ALA A 44 -2.83 -8.40 -2.53
N ASN A 45 -2.15 -8.71 -3.63
CA ASN A 45 -2.41 -9.89 -4.46
C ASN A 45 -1.77 -11.14 -3.86
N THR A 46 -0.57 -10.97 -3.30
CA THR A 46 0.16 -12.03 -2.58
C THR A 46 0.77 -11.47 -1.30
N ARG A 47 1.00 -12.36 -0.31
CA ARG A 47 1.49 -12.00 1.02
C ARG A 47 2.51 -13.01 1.53
N ASN A 48 3.42 -12.55 2.37
CA ASN A 48 4.27 -13.39 3.21
C ASN A 48 3.46 -14.04 4.33
N GLU A 49 4.07 -14.98 5.07
CA GLU A 49 3.45 -15.64 6.23
C GLU A 49 3.05 -14.65 7.33
N ASP A 50 3.83 -13.58 7.52
CA ASP A 50 3.54 -12.49 8.46
C ASP A 50 2.49 -11.48 7.93
N ARG A 51 1.86 -11.80 6.79
CA ARG A 51 0.83 -11.03 6.09
C ARG A 51 1.29 -9.72 5.46
N THR A 52 2.61 -9.47 5.45
CA THR A 52 3.16 -8.35 4.70
C THR A 52 3.00 -8.58 3.19
N PRO A 53 2.71 -7.53 2.40
CA PRO A 53 2.39 -7.67 0.98
C PRO A 53 3.65 -7.95 0.15
N ILE A 54 3.59 -8.88 -0.80
CA ILE A 54 4.68 -9.14 -1.76
C ILE A 54 4.37 -8.43 -3.07
N ASN A 55 3.23 -8.75 -3.67
CA ASN A 55 2.71 -8.11 -4.88
C ASN A 55 1.38 -7.42 -4.57
N VAL A 56 1.17 -6.25 -5.18
CA VAL A 56 0.05 -5.37 -4.86
C VAL A 56 -0.56 -4.76 -6.11
N SER A 57 -1.82 -4.37 -6.02
CA SER A 57 -2.52 -3.56 -7.00
C SER A 57 -3.01 -2.26 -6.38
N ALA A 58 -2.89 -1.17 -7.14
CA ALA A 58 -3.32 0.16 -6.74
C ALA A 58 -3.79 0.94 -7.96
N TYR A 59 -4.80 1.78 -7.80
CA TYR A 59 -5.17 2.74 -8.83
C TYR A 59 -4.32 4.00 -8.66
N CYS A 60 -3.75 4.48 -9.76
CA CYS A 60 -3.21 5.84 -9.80
C CYS A 60 -4.32 6.81 -9.35
N PRO A 61 -4.02 7.88 -8.60
CA PRO A 61 -5.03 8.87 -8.22
C PRO A 61 -5.85 9.35 -9.42
N SER A 62 -7.16 9.55 -9.23
CA SER A 62 -8.08 9.87 -10.33
C SER A 62 -7.87 11.27 -10.91
N ASP A 63 -7.28 12.17 -10.14
CA ASP A 63 -6.79 13.48 -10.55
C ASP A 63 -5.54 13.40 -11.46
N GLU A 64 -4.85 12.25 -11.47
CA GLU A 64 -3.72 11.97 -12.35
C GLU A 64 -4.18 11.25 -13.63
N CYS A 65 -4.46 9.95 -13.55
CA CYS A 65 -4.99 9.18 -14.69
C CYS A 65 -5.90 8.02 -14.32
N GLY A 66 -6.02 7.64 -13.04
CA GLY A 66 -6.89 6.52 -12.64
C GLY A 66 -6.45 5.13 -13.11
N TYR A 67 -5.27 4.99 -13.72
CA TYR A 67 -4.83 3.72 -14.31
C TYR A 67 -4.53 2.66 -13.24
N PRO A 68 -4.94 1.38 -13.43
CA PRO A 68 -4.61 0.30 -12.53
C PRO A 68 -3.13 -0.11 -12.66
N ASN A 69 -2.42 -0.09 -11.54
CA ASN A 69 -1.02 -0.52 -11.44
C ASN A 69 -0.95 -1.86 -10.71
N THR A 70 -0.01 -2.71 -11.11
CA THR A 70 0.37 -3.91 -10.37
C THR A 70 1.88 -4.01 -10.27
N PHE A 71 2.41 -4.16 -9.05
CA PHE A 71 3.84 -4.11 -8.78
C PHE A 71 4.24 -4.91 -7.54
N ASP A 72 5.52 -5.31 -7.49
CA ASP A 72 6.12 -5.92 -6.32
C ASP A 72 6.58 -4.85 -5.32
N VAL A 73 6.45 -5.16 -4.03
CA VAL A 73 6.84 -4.27 -2.93
C VAL A 73 8.35 -4.36 -2.72
N ASP A 74 9.05 -3.27 -3.02
CA ASP A 74 10.49 -3.12 -2.73
C ASP A 74 10.70 -2.74 -1.26
N TYR A 75 10.95 -3.73 -0.40
CA TYR A 75 11.18 -3.54 1.03
C TYR A 75 12.42 -2.70 1.36
N GLY A 76 13.32 -2.47 0.39
CA GLY A 76 14.45 -1.54 0.53
C GLY A 76 14.05 -0.06 0.42
N LYS A 77 12.83 0.24 -0.04
CA LYS A 77 12.35 1.61 -0.33
C LYS A 77 11.03 2.00 0.35
N ILE A 78 10.56 1.18 1.29
CA ILE A 78 9.33 1.47 2.06
C ILE A 78 9.64 2.08 3.43
N LYS A 79 8.61 2.67 4.04
CA LYS A 79 8.58 3.08 5.43
C LYS A 79 7.60 2.20 6.20
N ILE A 80 8.02 1.70 7.37
CA ILE A 80 7.18 0.86 8.25
C ILE A 80 6.94 1.60 9.56
N THR A 81 5.66 1.75 9.93
CA THR A 81 5.23 2.29 11.22
C THR A 81 4.51 1.19 11.99
N LYS A 82 4.96 0.85 13.21
CA LYS A 82 4.42 -0.28 13.98
C LYS A 82 3.12 0.08 14.69
#